data_AF-A0A7S0GAT7-F1
#
_entry.id   AF-A0A7S0GAT7-F1
#
_cell.length_a   1.000
_cell.length_b   1.000
_cell.length_c   1.000
_cell.angle_alpha   90.00
_cell.angle_beta   90.00
_cell.angle_gamma   90.00
#
_symmetry.space_group_name_H-M   'P 1'
#
loop_
_entity.id
_entity.type
_entity.pdbx_description
1 polymer ?
#
loop_
_entity_poly.entity_id
_entity_poly.type
_entity_poly.pdbx_seq_one_letter_code
_entity_poly.pdbx_strand_id
1 'polypeptide(L)'
;GTSDAWDAITDLQLWTSAGLAQMVRTIIPLGGVWTPIFSTLIYMISQIESDDLEDVSYYNQVSSFIEHLRSTGKYSTLEVTGHSLGGGIAIISGAKSGIRGVSVSGPNAMLSHKAFGITTEDISRLTFNIVPERDIVSMTDDVSTLFQKIRCLAPRNNFIDCHDPVR
;
A
#
# COMPACT_ATOMS: atom_id res chain seq x y z
N GLY A 1 -1.65 7.35 -9.94
CA GLY A 1 -0.90 6.20 -10.47
C GLY A 1 0.12 6.73 -11.43
N THR A 2 1.33 6.17 -11.42
CA THR A 2 2.44 6.63 -12.27
C THR A 2 2.31 6.02 -13.67
N SER A 3 2.71 6.75 -14.72
CA SER A 3 2.64 6.29 -16.12
C SER A 3 3.70 5.24 -16.45
N ASP A 4 4.84 5.28 -15.77
CA ASP A 4 5.94 4.34 -15.95
C ASP A 4 6.16 3.49 -14.70
N ALA A 5 6.27 2.18 -14.88
CA ALA A 5 6.47 1.23 -13.79
C ALA A 5 7.83 1.40 -13.08
N TRP A 6 8.83 1.96 -13.77
CA TRP A 6 10.13 2.29 -13.16
C TRP A 6 10.04 3.49 -12.22
N ASP A 7 9.28 4.50 -12.62
CA ASP A 7 8.97 5.65 -11.76
C ASP A 7 8.15 5.19 -10.56
N ALA A 8 7.20 4.27 -10.75
CA ALA A 8 6.43 3.68 -9.64
C ALA A 8 7.31 2.98 -8.59
N ILE A 9 8.39 2.29 -9.00
CA ILE A 9 9.34 1.66 -8.05
C ILE A 9 10.13 2.73 -7.30
N THR A 10 10.47 3.83 -7.97
CA THR A 10 11.22 4.94 -7.38
C THR A 10 10.33 5.75 -6.42
N ASP A 11 9.03 5.85 -6.71
CA ASP A 11 8.01 6.52 -5.89
C ASP A 11 7.58 5.71 -4.64
N LEU A 12 8.09 4.48 -4.44
CA LEU A 12 7.82 3.65 -3.24
C LEU A 12 8.57 4.12 -1.98
N GLN A 13 8.95 5.40 -1.90
CA GLN A 13 9.66 5.95 -0.75
C GLN A 13 8.93 5.67 0.57
N LEU A 14 7.59 5.85 0.60
CA LEU A 14 6.74 5.55 1.76
C LEU A 14 6.79 4.07 2.20
N TRP A 15 7.13 3.15 1.30
CA TRP A 15 7.18 1.71 1.54
C TRP A 15 8.59 1.14 1.65
N THR A 16 9.63 1.96 1.51
CA THR A 16 11.03 1.49 1.48
C THR A 16 11.41 0.80 2.79
N SER A 17 11.04 1.38 3.93
CA SER A 17 11.27 0.79 5.25
C SER A 17 10.56 -0.56 5.42
N ALA A 18 9.33 -0.67 4.92
CA ALA A 18 8.57 -1.92 4.93
C ALA A 18 9.21 -2.98 4.01
N GLY A 19 9.62 -2.61 2.80
CA GLY A 19 10.29 -3.50 1.86
C GLY A 19 11.59 -4.08 2.43
N LEU A 20 12.42 -3.22 3.03
CA LEU A 20 13.65 -3.65 3.71
C LEU A 20 13.36 -4.56 4.90
N ALA A 21 12.36 -4.22 5.73
CA ALA A 21 11.99 -5.07 6.86
C ALA A 21 11.50 -6.45 6.42
N GLN A 22 10.71 -6.54 5.33
CA GLN A 22 10.31 -7.84 4.76
C GLN A 22 11.48 -8.66 4.24
N MET A 23 12.46 -8.00 3.59
CA MET A 23 13.67 -8.66 3.12
C MET A 23 14.46 -9.24 4.30
N VAL A 24 14.71 -8.44 5.34
CA VAL A 24 15.39 -8.90 6.56
C VAL A 24 14.62 -10.05 7.21
N ARG A 25 13.30 -9.92 7.34
CA ARG A 25 12.41 -10.95 7.89
C ARG A 25 12.51 -12.27 7.14
N THR A 26 12.72 -12.23 5.83
CA THR A 26 12.81 -13.43 4.97
C THR A 26 14.15 -14.14 5.13
N ILE A 27 15.21 -13.40 5.43
CA ILE A 27 16.58 -13.94 5.56
C ILE A 27 16.79 -14.58 6.95
N ILE A 28 16.22 -14.00 8.01
CA ILE A 28 16.45 -14.47 9.37
C ILE A 28 15.57 -15.70 9.73
N PRO A 29 16.13 -16.72 10.40
CA PRO A 29 15.34 -17.84 10.91
C PRO A 29 14.24 -17.36 11.87
N LEU A 30 13.03 -17.90 11.73
CA LEU A 30 11.86 -17.51 12.53
C LEU A 30 11.49 -16.01 12.39
N GLY A 31 11.82 -15.36 11.27
CA GLY A 31 11.55 -13.94 11.05
C GLY A 31 10.11 -13.50 11.32
N GLY A 32 9.13 -14.37 11.07
CA GLY A 32 7.72 -14.09 11.36
C GLY A 32 7.43 -13.70 12.83
N VAL A 33 8.19 -14.24 13.79
CA VAL A 33 8.06 -13.90 15.23
C VAL A 33 8.39 -12.43 15.50
N TRP A 34 9.25 -11.84 14.67
CA TRP A 34 9.72 -10.46 14.80
C TRP A 34 8.82 -9.44 14.11
N THR A 35 7.72 -9.87 13.47
CA THR A 35 6.78 -8.97 12.75
C THR A 35 6.31 -7.78 13.60
N PRO A 36 5.91 -7.94 14.89
CA PRO A 36 5.52 -6.80 15.72
C PRO A 36 6.66 -5.80 15.97
N ILE A 37 7.90 -6.30 16.04
CA ILE A 37 9.10 -5.48 16.23
C ILE A 37 9.40 -4.69 14.95
N PHE A 38 9.34 -5.34 13.78
CA PHE A 38 9.52 -4.66 12.50
C PHE A 38 8.50 -3.56 12.26
N SER A 39 7.22 -3.81 12.54
CA SER A 39 6.17 -2.79 12.41
C SER A 39 6.43 -1.57 13.31
N THR A 40 6.96 -1.80 14.52
CA THR A 40 7.31 -0.73 15.46
C THR A 40 8.58 0.01 15.02
N LEU A 41 9.56 -0.69 14.45
CA LEU A 41 10.76 -0.07 13.90
C LEU A 41 10.43 0.83 12.69
N ILE A 42 9.59 0.35 11.78
CA ILE A 42 9.11 1.14 10.63
C ILE A 42 8.41 2.41 11.12
N TYR A 43 7.56 2.31 12.14
CA TYR A 43 6.96 3.48 12.77
C TYR A 43 8.02 4.45 13.31
N MET A 44 9.01 3.98 14.08
CA MET A 44 10.06 4.85 14.60
C MET A 44 10.86 5.55 13.50
N ILE A 45 11.19 4.84 12.42
CA ILE A 45 11.88 5.42 11.26
C ILE A 45 11.01 6.51 10.61
N SER A 46 9.72 6.25 10.42
CA SER A 46 8.80 7.24 9.84
C SER A 46 8.66 8.53 10.66
N GLN A 47 8.88 8.46 11.98
CA GLN A 47 8.87 9.66 12.84
C GLN A 47 10.17 10.48 12.73
N ILE A 48 11.27 9.86 12.31
CA ILE A 48 12.56 10.53 12.11
C ILE A 48 12.63 11.16 10.72
N GLU A 49 12.04 10.49 9.72
CA GLU A 49 11.99 10.95 8.32
C GLU A 49 10.82 11.93 8.04
N SER A 50 10.17 12.46 9.09
CA SER A 50 8.87 13.15 8.98
C SER A 50 8.84 14.28 7.95
N ASP A 51 9.91 15.07 7.85
CA ASP A 51 9.95 16.26 7.00
C ASP A 51 9.99 15.89 5.50
N ASP A 52 10.78 14.88 5.12
CA ASP A 52 10.85 14.41 3.72
C ASP A 52 9.63 13.55 3.34
N LEU A 53 9.01 12.87 4.31
CA LEU A 53 7.82 12.04 4.09
C LEU A 53 6.53 12.85 4.01
N GLU A 54 6.46 14.02 4.63
CA GLU A 54 5.28 14.89 4.59
C GLU A 54 4.99 15.36 3.15
N ASP A 55 6.04 15.72 2.40
CA ASP A 55 5.96 16.14 0.99
C ASP A 55 5.44 15.04 0.05
N VAL A 56 5.68 13.77 0.37
CA VAL A 56 5.23 12.62 -0.44
C VAL A 56 3.98 11.94 0.13
N SER A 57 3.38 12.48 1.19
CA SER A 57 2.22 11.91 1.90
C SER A 57 0.88 12.16 1.19
N TYR A 58 0.79 11.87 -0.11
CA TYR A 58 -0.42 12.06 -0.93
C TYR A 58 -1.68 11.42 -0.32
N TYR A 59 -1.54 10.35 0.46
CA TYR A 59 -2.64 9.73 1.20
C TYR A 59 -3.33 10.68 2.20
N ASN A 60 -2.61 11.64 2.80
CA ASN A 60 -3.21 12.63 3.70
C ASN A 60 -4.12 13.60 2.94
N GLN A 61 -3.71 14.02 1.73
CA GLN A 61 -4.51 14.88 0.86
C GLN A 61 -5.78 14.15 0.39
N VAL A 62 -5.65 12.90 -0.05
CA VAL A 62 -6.79 12.07 -0.48
C VAL A 62 -7.75 11.81 0.68
N SER A 63 -7.25 11.47 1.87
CA SER A 63 -8.08 11.32 3.07
C SER A 63 -8.81 12.61 3.44
N SER A 64 -8.13 13.76 3.38
CA SER A 64 -8.75 15.06 3.65
C SER A 64 -9.85 15.39 2.64
N PHE A 65 -9.65 15.04 1.37
CA PHE A 65 -10.64 15.21 0.33
C PHE A 65 -11.87 14.31 0.54
N ILE A 66 -11.66 13.04 0.91
CA ILE A 66 -12.76 12.11 1.27
C ILE A 66 -13.58 12.68 2.44
N GLU A 67 -12.90 13.17 3.48
CA GLU A 67 -13.55 13.79 4.64
C GLU A 67 -14.34 15.04 4.27
N HIS A 68 -13.79 15.87 3.38
CA HIS A 68 -14.50 17.02 2.82
C HIS A 68 -15.77 16.58 2.09
N LEU A 69 -15.68 15.63 1.16
CA LEU A 69 -16.85 15.12 0.42
C LEU A 69 -17.91 14.54 1.37
N ARG A 70 -17.49 13.80 2.40
CA ARG A 70 -18.37 13.23 3.43
C ARG A 70 -19.11 14.34 4.20
N SER A 71 -18.41 15.41 4.56
CA SER A 71 -19.00 16.55 5.28
C SER A 71 -20.09 17.29 4.48
N THR A 72 -20.06 17.22 3.15
CA THR A 72 -21.09 17.85 2.31
C THR A 72 -22.45 17.17 2.41
N GLY A 73 -22.50 15.91 2.86
CA GLY A 73 -23.72 15.10 2.92
C GLY A 73 -24.35 14.79 1.55
N LYS A 74 -23.68 15.12 0.43
CA LYS A 74 -24.22 14.95 -0.93
C LYS A 74 -24.15 13.53 -1.45
N TYR A 75 -23.28 12.70 -0.89
CA TYR A 75 -22.98 11.36 -1.38
C TYR A 75 -23.40 10.32 -0.34
N SER A 76 -24.19 9.33 -0.76
CA SER A 76 -24.59 8.20 0.09
C SER A 76 -23.50 7.16 0.28
N THR A 77 -22.53 7.11 -0.63
CA THR A 77 -21.42 6.16 -0.62
C THR A 77 -20.21 6.80 -1.26
N LEU A 78 -19.04 6.61 -0.64
CA LEU A 78 -17.75 7.03 -1.15
C LEU A 78 -16.84 5.81 -1.16
N GLU A 79 -16.10 5.65 -2.25
CA GLU A 79 -15.12 4.59 -2.43
C GLU A 79 -13.90 5.20 -3.10
N VAL A 80 -12.72 4.67 -2.78
CA VAL A 80 -11.46 5.10 -3.37
C VAL A 80 -10.82 3.93 -4.09
N THR A 81 -10.26 4.18 -5.27
CA THR A 81 -9.54 3.17 -6.03
C THR A 81 -8.33 3.76 -6.71
N GLY A 82 -7.38 2.89 -7.02
CA GLY A 82 -6.21 3.28 -7.79
C GLY A 82 -5.37 2.09 -8.20
N HIS A 83 -4.48 2.36 -9.15
CA HIS A 83 -3.47 1.43 -9.62
C HIS A 83 -2.08 1.82 -9.10
N SER A 84 -1.22 0.83 -8.83
CA SER A 84 0.19 1.06 -8.45
C SER A 84 0.30 1.94 -7.20
N LEU A 85 1.08 3.02 -7.22
CA LEU A 85 1.12 4.04 -6.16
C LEU A 85 -0.28 4.51 -5.73
N GLY A 86 -1.17 4.71 -6.70
CA GLY A 86 -2.55 5.10 -6.42
C GLY A 86 -3.36 4.01 -5.72
N GLY A 87 -3.03 2.73 -5.95
CA GLY A 87 -3.62 1.59 -5.24
C GLY A 87 -3.17 1.54 -3.78
N GLY A 88 -1.87 1.76 -3.52
CA GLY A 88 -1.35 1.90 -2.16
C GLY A 88 -2.00 3.07 -1.40
N ILE A 89 -2.14 4.23 -2.07
CA ILE A 89 -2.88 5.37 -1.52
C ILE A 89 -4.34 5.02 -1.26
N ALA A 90 -5.01 4.29 -2.16
CA ALA A 90 -6.40 3.86 -1.97
C ALA A 90 -6.56 2.93 -0.75
N ILE A 91 -5.60 2.03 -0.51
CA ILE A 91 -5.57 1.19 0.71
C ILE A 91 -5.45 2.08 1.95
N ILE A 92 -4.45 2.95 2.01
CA ILE A 92 -4.18 3.78 3.18
C ILE A 92 -5.34 4.74 3.45
N SER A 93 -5.77 5.50 2.44
CA SER A 93 -6.83 6.50 2.59
C SER A 93 -8.19 5.85 2.85
N GLY A 94 -8.48 4.70 2.23
CA GLY A 94 -9.71 3.95 2.49
C GLY A 94 -9.79 3.48 3.95
N ALA A 95 -8.73 2.82 4.44
CA ALA A 95 -8.63 2.40 5.84
C ALA A 95 -8.72 3.59 6.81
N LYS A 96 -7.96 4.67 6.55
CA LYS A 96 -7.89 5.86 7.41
C LYS A 96 -9.21 6.63 7.50
N SER A 97 -9.94 6.73 6.39
CA SER A 97 -11.22 7.46 6.31
C SER A 97 -12.45 6.59 6.59
N GLY A 98 -12.26 5.29 6.86
CA GLY A 98 -13.35 4.37 7.16
C GLY A 98 -14.25 4.04 5.96
N ILE A 99 -13.73 4.15 4.73
CA ILE A 99 -14.46 3.90 3.48
C ILE A 99 -13.87 2.71 2.72
N ARG A 100 -14.58 2.18 1.73
CA ARG A 100 -14.05 1.09 0.91
C ARG A 100 -12.91 1.57 0.00
N GLY A 101 -11.79 0.86 0.05
CA GLY A 101 -10.62 1.09 -0.80
C GLY A 101 -10.37 -0.12 -1.71
N VAL A 102 -10.33 0.08 -3.03
CA VAL A 102 -10.01 -0.99 -4.00
C VAL A 102 -8.69 -0.68 -4.68
N SER A 103 -7.69 -1.49 -4.44
CA SER A 103 -6.38 -1.36 -5.05
C SER A 103 -6.18 -2.38 -6.17
N VAL A 104 -5.55 -1.94 -7.25
CA VAL A 104 -5.07 -2.80 -8.33
C VAL A 104 -3.56 -2.68 -8.37
N SER A 105 -2.85 -3.78 -8.16
CA SER A 105 -1.39 -3.82 -8.21
C SER A 105 -0.71 -2.81 -7.27
N GLY A 106 -1.39 -2.37 -6.21
CA GLY A 106 -0.82 -1.40 -5.28
C GLY A 106 0.04 -2.07 -4.21
N PRO A 107 1.06 -1.38 -3.67
CA PRO A 107 1.78 -1.85 -2.49
C PRO A 107 0.80 -1.97 -1.31
N ASN A 108 1.04 -2.95 -0.43
CA ASN A 108 0.17 -3.19 0.73
C ASN A 108 0.56 -2.30 1.91
N ALA A 109 -0.08 -2.47 3.07
CA ALA A 109 0.17 -1.61 4.23
C ALA A 109 0.11 -2.35 5.58
N MET A 110 0.20 -3.68 5.62
CA MET A 110 -0.01 -4.44 6.86
C MET A 110 1.19 -4.34 7.81
N LEU A 111 2.43 -4.39 7.30
CA LEU A 111 3.64 -4.25 8.10
C LEU A 111 3.86 -2.79 8.51
N SER A 112 3.64 -1.87 7.59
CA SER A 112 3.77 -0.41 7.77
C SER A 112 2.56 0.28 8.41
N HIS A 113 1.49 -0.44 8.76
CA HIS A 113 0.21 0.16 9.22
C HIS A 113 0.38 1.25 10.30
N LYS A 114 1.29 1.05 11.25
CA LYS A 114 1.58 2.02 12.31
C LYS A 114 2.14 3.34 11.77
N ALA A 115 3.05 3.29 10.80
CA ALA A 115 3.62 4.48 10.16
C ALA A 115 2.55 5.31 9.44
N PHE A 116 1.54 4.64 8.87
CA PHE A 116 0.42 5.32 8.23
C PHE A 116 -0.71 5.73 9.18
N GLY A 117 -0.62 5.37 10.46
CA GLY A 117 -1.63 5.66 11.47
C GLY A 117 -2.96 4.92 11.26
N ILE A 118 -2.90 3.71 10.69
CA ILE A 118 -4.07 2.85 10.42
C ILE A 118 -3.92 1.51 11.14
N THR A 119 -5.02 0.79 11.38
CA THR A 119 -4.99 -0.53 12.01
C THR A 119 -5.00 -1.65 10.97
N THR A 120 -4.43 -2.82 11.31
CA THR A 120 -4.49 -4.01 10.45
C THR A 120 -5.92 -4.49 10.22
N GLU A 121 -6.82 -4.25 11.19
CA GLU A 121 -8.24 -4.57 11.10
C GLU A 121 -8.95 -3.69 10.07
N ASP A 122 -8.69 -2.37 10.09
CA ASP A 122 -9.29 -1.45 9.11
C ASP A 122 -8.83 -1.78 7.69
N ILE A 123 -7.54 -2.08 7.50
CA ILE A 123 -7.02 -2.54 6.20
C ILE A 123 -7.77 -3.82 5.78
N SER A 124 -7.84 -4.81 6.66
CA SER A 124 -8.44 -6.12 6.39
C SER A 124 -9.94 -6.07 6.13
N ARG A 125 -10.66 -5.12 6.71
CA ARG A 125 -12.13 -5.01 6.60
C ARG A 125 -12.58 -4.08 5.47
N LEU A 126 -11.82 -3.03 5.19
CA LEU A 126 -12.23 -1.94 4.31
C LEU A 126 -11.53 -1.95 2.96
N THR A 127 -10.40 -2.65 2.84
CA THR A 127 -9.58 -2.59 1.64
C THR A 127 -9.51 -3.93 0.94
N PHE A 128 -9.42 -3.90 -0.39
CA PHE A 128 -9.24 -5.07 -1.23
C PHE A 128 -8.15 -4.80 -2.25
N ASN A 129 -7.16 -5.69 -2.35
CA ASN A 129 -6.07 -5.55 -3.32
C ASN A 129 -6.09 -6.68 -4.36
N ILE A 130 -5.99 -6.32 -5.63
CA ILE A 130 -5.72 -7.27 -6.72
C ILE A 130 -4.20 -7.36 -6.88
N VAL A 131 -3.64 -8.54 -6.70
CA VAL A 131 -2.19 -8.78 -6.63
C VAL A 131 -1.78 -9.70 -7.79
N PRO A 132 -1.27 -9.17 -8.91
CA PRO A 132 -0.72 -9.99 -9.98
C PRO A 132 0.50 -10.80 -9.51
N GLU A 133 0.59 -12.05 -9.96
CA GLU A 133 1.78 -12.85 -9.73
C GLU A 133 3.02 -12.19 -10.35
N ARG A 134 4.12 -12.13 -9.58
CA ARG A 134 5.42 -11.55 -9.97
C ARG A 134 5.43 -10.03 -10.14
N ASP A 135 4.35 -9.34 -9.81
CA ASP A 135 4.38 -7.89 -9.68
C ASP A 135 5.07 -7.50 -8.36
N ILE A 136 6.27 -6.93 -8.49
CA ILE A 136 7.10 -6.56 -7.33
C ILE A 136 6.51 -5.40 -6.51
N VAL A 137 5.68 -4.56 -7.13
CA VAL A 137 5.06 -3.42 -6.43
C VAL A 137 3.97 -3.93 -5.51
N SER A 138 3.05 -4.76 -5.99
CA SER A 138 2.01 -5.35 -5.15
C SER A 138 2.49 -6.44 -4.19
N MET A 139 3.72 -6.93 -4.37
CA MET A 139 4.42 -7.75 -3.39
C MET A 139 5.13 -6.94 -2.30
N THR A 140 5.20 -5.62 -2.43
CA THR A 140 5.77 -4.76 -1.40
C THR A 140 4.77 -4.59 -0.26
N ASP A 141 5.22 -4.93 0.95
CA ASP A 141 4.42 -4.97 2.18
C ASP A 141 3.49 -6.19 2.21
N ASP A 142 3.17 -6.62 3.43
CA ASP A 142 2.33 -7.77 3.69
C ASP A 142 0.91 -7.52 3.18
N VAL A 143 0.38 -8.50 2.44
CA VAL A 143 -1.01 -8.50 1.99
C VAL A 143 -1.97 -8.58 3.19
N SER A 144 -3.11 -7.90 3.08
CA SER A 144 -4.20 -8.01 4.04
C SER A 144 -4.96 -9.34 3.88
N THR A 145 -6.02 -9.57 4.67
CA THR A 145 -6.86 -10.77 4.51
C THR A 145 -7.73 -10.74 3.26
N LEU A 146 -8.12 -9.55 2.80
CA LEU A 146 -8.94 -9.34 1.61
C LEU A 146 -8.07 -8.95 0.42
N PHE A 147 -7.69 -9.95 -0.37
CA PHE A 147 -6.97 -9.76 -1.63
C PHE A 147 -7.33 -10.85 -2.63
N GLN A 148 -7.11 -10.58 -3.91
CA GLN A 148 -7.22 -11.57 -4.97
C GLN A 148 -5.90 -11.65 -5.72
N LYS A 149 -5.29 -12.84 -5.71
CA LYS A 149 -4.17 -13.14 -6.59
C LYS A 149 -4.68 -13.40 -8.01
N ILE A 150 -4.05 -12.77 -9.00
CA ILE A 150 -4.32 -13.04 -10.42
C ILE A 150 -3.05 -13.50 -11.11
N ARG A 151 -3.18 -14.39 -12.08
CA ARG A 151 -2.03 -14.90 -12.83
C ARG A 151 -1.56 -13.85 -13.82
N CYS A 152 -0.27 -13.50 -13.77
CA CYS A 152 0.36 -12.70 -14.80
C CYS A 152 0.72 -13.57 -16.03
N LEU A 153 0.28 -13.15 -17.21
CA LEU A 153 0.52 -13.88 -18.47
C LEU A 153 1.78 -13.44 -19.21
N ALA A 154 2.45 -12.38 -18.77
CA ALA A 154 3.69 -11.91 -19.35
C ALA A 154 4.79 -12.99 -19.33
N PRO A 155 5.82 -12.91 -20.20
CA PRO A 155 7.00 -13.75 -20.13
C PRO A 155 7.63 -13.75 -18.72
N ARG A 156 8.21 -14.89 -18.30
CA ARG A 156 8.76 -15.05 -16.93
C ARG A 156 9.85 -14.06 -16.55
N ASN A 157 10.57 -13.52 -17.54
CA ASN A 157 11.62 -12.54 -17.39
C ASN A 157 11.12 -11.08 -17.47
N ASN A 158 9.81 -10.87 -17.63
CA ASN A 158 9.23 -9.54 -17.70
C ASN A 158 8.24 -9.31 -16.55
N PHE A 159 8.79 -8.90 -15.41
CA PHE A 159 8.03 -8.59 -14.19
C PHE A 159 7.29 -7.26 -14.31
N ILE A 160 7.78 -6.35 -15.16
CA ILE A 160 7.22 -5.00 -15.36
C ILE A 160 5.86 -5.10 -16.04
N ASP A 161 5.74 -5.95 -17.07
CA ASP A 161 4.46 -6.19 -17.73
C ASP A 161 3.41 -6.81 -16.79
N CYS A 162 3.80 -7.41 -15.66
CA CYS A 162 2.84 -7.88 -14.65
C CYS A 162 2.22 -6.76 -13.83
N HIS A 163 2.84 -5.57 -13.86
CA HIS A 163 2.38 -4.37 -13.19
C HIS A 163 1.67 -3.40 -14.14
N ASP A 164 1.57 -3.71 -15.42
CA ASP A 164 0.91 -2.86 -16.41
C ASP A 164 -0.63 -2.99 -16.27
N PRO A 165 -1.39 -1.89 -16.10
CA PRO A 165 -2.85 -1.94 -15.94
C PRO A 165 -3.61 -2.23 -17.24
N VAL A 166 -2.97 -2.16 -18.41
CA VAL A 166 -3.61 -2.34 -19.73
C VAL A 166 -3.18 -3.61 -20.45
N ARG A 167 -2.32 -4.45 -19.86
CA ARG A 167 -1.85 -5.71 -20.45
C ARG A 167 -2.32 -6.97 -19.73
#